data_AF-A0A493U0I2-F1
#
_entry.id   AF-A0A493U0I2-F1
#
_cell.length_a   1.000
_cell.length_b   1.000
_cell.length_c   1.000
_cell.angle_alpha   90.00
_cell.angle_beta   90.00
_cell.angle_gamma   90.00
#
_symmetry.space_group_name_H-M   'P 1'
#
loop_
_entity.id
_entity.type
_entity.pdbx_description
1 polymer ?
#
loop_
_entity_poly.entity_id
_entity_poly.type
_entity_poly.pdbx_seq_one_letter_code
_entity_poly.pdbx_strand_id
1 'polypeptide(L)'
;MERGGPELPAAAAPQIETDDQTALVSKLRNKGGKSNLASAGFNIINSIIGSGIIGLPYSMKEAGFPLGVLLLFGVAYITDYSIILLIKGGNLSSTNSYQELVRKTYGFIGYLILSTLQFLYPFIGKIT
;
A
#
# COMPACT_ATOMS: atom_id res chain seq x y z
N MET A 1 -43.20 45.09 27.44
CA MET A 1 -41.78 45.09 27.04
C MET A 1 -41.38 43.63 27.04
N GLU A 2 -41.14 42.88 25.97
CA GLU A 2 -40.93 43.08 24.53
C GLU A 2 -41.30 41.72 23.88
N ARG A 3 -42.25 41.69 22.93
CA ARG A 3 -42.06 41.26 21.52
C ARG A 3 -40.77 40.49 21.17
N GLY A 4 -40.96 39.34 20.51
CA GLY A 4 -39.99 38.66 19.63
C GLY A 4 -40.15 37.15 19.74
N GLY A 5 -41.02 36.48 19.00
CA GLY A 5 -41.01 36.32 17.55
C GLY A 5 -40.87 34.80 17.27
N PRO A 6 -41.56 34.21 16.28
CA PRO A 6 -41.43 32.78 16.00
C PRO A 6 -40.01 32.49 15.53
N GLU A 7 -39.38 31.44 16.08
CA GLU A 7 -38.08 30.98 15.62
C GLU A 7 -38.22 30.52 14.17
N LEU A 8 -37.75 31.39 13.27
CA LEU A 8 -37.67 31.17 11.84
C LEU A 8 -36.77 29.94 11.59
N PRO A 9 -37.15 29.00 10.72
CA PRO A 9 -36.28 27.91 10.31
C PRO A 9 -35.06 28.48 9.58
N ALA A 10 -33.91 28.39 10.24
CA ALA A 10 -32.63 28.76 9.66
C ALA A 10 -32.31 27.81 8.50
N ALA A 11 -32.41 28.36 7.30
CA ALA A 11 -31.61 28.07 6.12
C ALA A 11 -31.28 26.60 5.85
N ALA A 12 -31.96 26.04 4.84
CA ALA A 12 -31.49 24.92 4.06
C ALA A 12 -30.04 25.14 3.59
N ALA A 13 -29.08 24.57 4.31
CA ALA A 13 -27.83 24.13 3.72
C ALA A 13 -28.16 22.94 2.80
N PRO A 14 -27.61 22.85 1.57
CA PRO A 14 -27.91 21.74 0.67
C PRO A 14 -27.48 20.42 1.33
N GLN A 15 -28.46 19.62 1.76
CA GLN A 15 -28.31 18.29 2.37
C GLN A 15 -28.15 17.19 1.30
N ILE A 16 -27.52 17.48 0.17
CA ILE A 16 -27.40 16.52 -0.95
C ILE A 16 -25.92 16.27 -1.22
N GLU A 17 -25.27 15.47 -0.37
CA GLU A 17 -24.05 14.71 -0.70
C GLU A 17 -23.57 13.77 0.43
N THR A 18 -24.11 13.87 1.65
CA THR A 18 -23.63 13.07 2.80
C THR A 18 -24.37 11.73 2.98
N ASP A 19 -25.64 11.63 2.60
CA ASP A 19 -26.46 10.42 2.82
C ASP A 19 -26.08 9.28 1.86
N ASP A 20 -25.86 9.60 0.57
CA ASP A 20 -25.45 8.63 -0.44
C ASP A 20 -24.04 8.08 -0.20
N GLN A 21 -23.10 8.93 0.23
CA GLN A 21 -21.73 8.51 0.60
C GLN A 21 -21.75 7.61 1.83
N THR A 22 -22.57 7.93 2.84
CA THR A 22 -22.69 7.13 4.07
C THR A 22 -23.42 5.80 3.81
N ALA A 23 -24.42 5.81 2.92
CA ALA A 23 -25.12 4.61 2.44
C ALA A 23 -24.22 3.74 1.56
N LEU A 24 -23.35 4.32 0.72
CA LEU A 24 -22.36 3.60 -0.08
C LEU A 24 -21.27 3.00 0.80
N VAL A 25 -20.71 3.75 1.74
CA VAL A 25 -19.69 3.26 2.69
C VAL A 25 -20.26 2.17 3.60
N SER A 26 -21.51 2.30 4.05
CA SER A 26 -22.17 1.25 4.85
C SER A 26 -22.55 0.02 4.03
N LYS A 27 -22.97 0.17 2.76
CA LYS A 27 -23.16 -0.96 1.83
C LYS A 27 -21.84 -1.64 1.47
N LEU A 28 -20.76 -0.89 1.31
CA LEU A 28 -19.39 -1.43 1.11
C LEU A 28 -18.90 -2.16 2.37
N ARG A 29 -19.19 -1.62 3.56
CA ARG A 29 -18.84 -2.23 4.85
C ARG A 29 -19.66 -3.50 5.16
N ASN A 30 -20.92 -3.55 4.70
CA ASN A 30 -21.82 -4.69 4.90
C ASN A 30 -21.69 -5.75 3.79
N LYS A 31 -21.09 -5.42 2.64
CA LYS A 31 -20.66 -6.41 1.64
C LYS A 31 -19.37 -7.06 2.13
N GLY A 32 -19.55 -7.99 3.08
CA GLY A 32 -18.53 -8.74 3.79
C GLY A 32 -17.23 -8.91 3.02
N GLY A 33 -16.17 -8.36 3.59
CA GLY A 33 -14.82 -8.37 3.05
C GLY A 33 -14.37 -9.77 2.67
N LYS A 34 -14.44 -10.05 1.38
CA LYS A 34 -13.69 -11.11 0.71
C LYS A 34 -12.92 -10.42 -0.40
N SER A 35 -11.89 -9.65 -0.06
CA SER A 35 -10.89 -9.29 -1.06
C SER A 35 -10.35 -10.63 -1.56
N ASN A 36 -10.80 -11.03 -2.74
CA ASN A 36 -10.42 -12.31 -3.32
C ASN A 36 -8.90 -12.28 -3.50
N LEU A 37 -8.21 -13.40 -3.26
CA LEU A 37 -6.74 -13.45 -3.34
C LEU A 37 -6.25 -12.94 -4.71
N ALA A 38 -7.03 -13.22 -5.76
CA ALA A 38 -6.84 -12.68 -7.09
C ALA A 38 -6.90 -11.14 -7.14
N SER A 39 -7.88 -10.50 -6.50
CA SER A 39 -8.01 -9.03 -6.47
C SER A 39 -6.84 -8.35 -5.75
N ALA A 40 -6.37 -8.92 -4.64
CA ALA A 40 -5.17 -8.45 -3.95
C ALA A 40 -3.91 -8.63 -4.82
N GLY A 41 -3.77 -9.79 -5.48
CA GLY A 41 -2.68 -10.06 -6.41
C GLY A 41 -2.65 -9.10 -7.60
N PHE A 42 -3.80 -8.80 -8.21
CA PHE A 42 -3.89 -7.82 -9.29
C PHE A 42 -3.48 -6.41 -8.86
N ASN A 43 -3.79 -6.01 -7.63
CA ASN A 43 -3.36 -4.71 -7.10
C ASN A 43 -1.82 -4.65 -7.00
N ILE A 44 -1.20 -5.69 -6.45
CA ILE A 44 0.28 -5.79 -6.36
C ILE A 44 0.91 -5.77 -7.76
N ILE A 45 0.39 -6.55 -8.71
CA ILE A 45 0.91 -6.62 -10.08
C ILE A 45 0.83 -5.23 -10.74
N ASN A 46 -0.31 -4.54 -10.64
CA ASN A 46 -0.47 -3.20 -11.21
C ASN A 46 0.51 -2.19 -10.59
N SER A 47 0.79 -2.31 -9.29
CA SER A 47 1.78 -1.46 -8.61
C SER A 47 3.21 -1.72 -9.11
N ILE A 48 3.59 -3.00 -9.31
CA ILE A 48 4.91 -3.38 -9.84
C ILE A 48 5.08 -2.92 -11.28
N ILE A 49 4.06 -3.14 -12.13
CA ILE A 49 4.10 -2.68 -13.53
C ILE A 49 4.20 -1.15 -13.57
N GLY A 50 3.42 -0.45 -12.74
CA GLY A 50 3.38 1.01 -12.71
C GLY A 50 4.73 1.67 -12.45
N SER A 51 5.50 1.16 -11.48
CA SER A 51 6.86 1.67 -11.21
C SER A 51 7.92 1.08 -12.16
N GLY A 52 7.74 -0.17 -12.59
CA GLY A 52 8.71 -0.91 -13.39
C GLY A 52 8.69 -0.57 -14.89
N ILE A 53 7.59 -0.07 -15.44
CA ILE A 53 7.43 0.11 -16.90
C ILE A 53 8.45 1.08 -17.51
N ILE A 54 8.91 2.08 -16.74
CA ILE A 54 9.95 3.02 -17.18
C ILE A 54 11.36 2.51 -16.83
N GLY A 55 11.54 1.91 -15.65
CA GLY A 55 12.85 1.47 -15.16
C GLY A 55 13.39 0.22 -15.87
N LEU A 56 12.55 -0.79 -16.09
CA LEU A 56 12.93 -2.07 -16.69
C LEU A 56 13.56 -1.93 -18.09
N PRO A 57 12.98 -1.20 -19.07
CA PRO A 57 13.60 -1.05 -20.38
C PRO A 57 14.91 -0.25 -20.32
N TYR A 58 15.00 0.74 -19.43
CA TYR A 58 16.23 1.51 -19.21
C TYR A 58 17.35 0.61 -18.65
N SER A 59 17.06 -0.16 -17.60
CA SER A 59 18.02 -1.09 -17.01
C SER A 59 18.46 -2.18 -17.98
N MET A 60 17.55 -2.70 -18.82
CA MET A 60 17.91 -3.68 -19.87
C MET A 60 18.78 -3.07 -20.96
N LYS A 61 18.56 -1.80 -21.32
CA LYS A 61 19.39 -1.10 -22.30
C LYS A 61 20.81 -0.85 -21.78
N GLU A 62 20.94 -0.43 -20.52
CA GLU A 62 22.23 -0.13 -19.89
C GLU A 62 23.02 -1.42 -19.58
N ALA A 63 22.36 -2.49 -19.13
CA ALA A 63 23.01 -3.78 -18.84
C ALA A 63 23.35 -4.58 -20.11
N GLY A 64 22.65 -4.34 -21.23
CA GLY A 64 22.69 -5.17 -22.43
C GLY A 64 21.72 -6.36 -22.37
N PHE A 65 21.19 -6.79 -23.51
CA PHE A 65 20.08 -7.75 -23.59
C PHE A 65 20.29 -9.09 -22.84
N PRO A 66 21.37 -9.86 -23.07
CA PRO A 66 21.54 -11.15 -22.38
C PRO A 66 21.79 -10.99 -20.88
N LEU A 67 22.56 -9.97 -20.47
CA LEU A 67 22.83 -9.69 -19.06
C LEU A 67 21.56 -9.18 -18.35
N GLY A 68 20.78 -8.32 -19.02
CA GLY A 68 19.51 -7.81 -18.52
C GLY A 68 18.51 -8.93 -18.26
N VAL A 69 18.36 -9.89 -19.18
CA VAL A 69 17.50 -11.08 -18.98
C VAL A 69 18.00 -11.94 -17.82
N LEU A 70 19.31 -12.17 -17.70
CA LEU A 70 19.88 -12.91 -16.57
C LEU A 70 19.60 -12.21 -15.23
N LEU A 71 19.77 -10.89 -15.18
CA LEU A 71 19.44 -10.09 -14.00
C LEU A 71 17.95 -10.14 -13.67
N LEU A 72 17.05 -10.14 -14.66
CA LEU A 72 15.62 -10.32 -14.43
C LEU A 72 15.31 -11.67 -13.77
N PHE A 73 15.94 -12.75 -14.21
CA PHE A 73 15.80 -14.06 -13.54
C PHE A 73 16.36 -14.03 -12.12
N GLY A 74 17.50 -13.38 -11.90
CA GLY A 74 18.08 -13.21 -10.56
C GLY A 74 17.17 -12.42 -9.61
N VAL A 75 16.64 -11.29 -10.06
CA VAL A 75 15.68 -10.48 -9.30
C VAL A 75 14.40 -11.28 -9.05
N ALA A 76 13.86 -11.97 -10.06
CA ALA A 76 12.67 -12.81 -9.91
C ALA A 76 12.87 -13.90 -8.84
N TYR A 77 14.03 -14.57 -8.85
CA TYR A 77 14.41 -15.52 -7.81
C TYR A 77 14.40 -14.84 -6.43
N ILE A 78 15.13 -13.74 -6.25
CA ILE A 78 15.19 -13.01 -4.98
C ILE A 78 13.80 -12.56 -4.51
N THR A 79 12.94 -12.09 -5.41
CA THR A 79 11.56 -11.70 -5.11
C THR A 79 10.74 -12.88 -4.61
N ASP A 80 10.86 -14.06 -5.22
CA ASP A 80 10.16 -15.28 -4.77
C ASP A 80 10.58 -15.69 -3.34
N TYR A 81 11.89 -15.70 -3.04
CA TYR A 81 12.38 -15.94 -1.67
C TYR A 81 11.86 -14.91 -0.68
N SER A 82 11.80 -13.64 -1.09
CA SER A 82 11.34 -12.55 -0.24
C SER A 82 9.85 -12.71 0.12
N ILE A 83 9.02 -13.11 -0.85
CA ILE A 83 7.60 -13.40 -0.62
C ILE A 83 7.43 -14.58 0.35
N ILE A 84 8.20 -15.66 0.17
CA ILE A 84 8.15 -16.83 1.08
C ILE A 84 8.56 -16.43 2.51
N LEU A 85 9.62 -15.63 2.64
CA LEU A 85 10.08 -15.12 3.94
C LEU A 85 9.00 -14.25 4.60
N LEU A 86 8.37 -13.36 3.82
CA LEU A 86 7.28 -12.50 4.28
C LEU A 86 6.07 -13.29 4.77
N ILE A 87 5.68 -14.35 4.04
CA ILE A 87 4.56 -15.22 4.43
C ILE A 87 4.90 -15.99 5.73
N LYS A 88 6.07 -16.63 5.79
CA LYS A 88 6.49 -17.41 6.96
C LYS A 88 6.65 -16.52 8.20
N GLY A 89 7.32 -15.39 8.05
CA GLY A 89 7.49 -14.43 9.13
C GLY A 89 6.14 -13.84 9.55
N GLY A 90 5.28 -13.46 8.61
CA GLY A 90 3.94 -12.92 8.88
C GLY A 90 3.09 -13.89 9.71
N ASN A 91 3.15 -15.18 9.37
CA ASN A 91 2.48 -16.25 10.11
C ASN A 91 3.01 -16.43 11.55
N LEU A 92 4.33 -16.25 11.76
CA LEU A 92 4.95 -16.32 13.09
C LEU A 92 4.69 -15.07 13.94
N SER A 93 4.56 -13.92 13.30
CA SER A 93 4.49 -12.64 14.02
C SER A 93 3.08 -12.28 14.49
N SER A 94 2.04 -12.77 13.80
CA SER A 94 0.62 -12.41 14.01
C SER A 94 0.39 -10.89 14.16
N THR A 95 1.23 -10.10 13.51
CA THR A 95 1.23 -8.63 13.59
C THR A 95 1.06 -8.07 12.19
N ASN A 96 0.28 -7.00 12.08
CA ASN A 96 -0.11 -6.42 10.78
C ASN A 96 0.93 -5.41 10.22
N SER A 97 2.02 -5.15 10.94
CA SER A 97 3.05 -4.19 10.51
C SER A 97 4.34 -4.90 10.12
N TYR A 98 4.92 -4.47 8.99
CA TYR A 98 6.20 -4.96 8.49
C TYR A 98 7.34 -4.73 9.49
N GLN A 99 7.28 -3.63 10.26
CA GLN A 99 8.29 -3.32 11.26
C GLN A 99 8.29 -4.31 12.44
N GLU A 100 7.11 -4.65 12.96
CA GLU A 100 6.98 -5.63 14.05
C GLU A 100 7.32 -7.05 13.57
N LEU A 101 6.98 -7.37 12.33
CA LEU A 101 7.38 -8.61 11.67
C LEU A 101 8.91 -8.76 11.64
N VAL A 102 9.62 -7.76 11.14
CA VAL A 102 11.09 -7.79 11.08
C VAL A 102 11.69 -7.77 12.48
N ARG A 103 11.09 -7.04 13.43
CA ARG A 103 11.52 -7.04 14.83
C ARG A 103 11.44 -8.43 15.46
N LYS A 104 10.39 -9.20 15.18
CA LYS A 104 10.28 -10.58 15.70
C LYS A 104 11.18 -11.59 14.98
N THR A 105 11.44 -11.37 13.68
CA THR A 105 12.24 -12.32 12.87
C THR A 105 13.75 -12.08 12.99
N TYR A 106 14.18 -10.81 13.00
CA TYR A 106 15.58 -10.38 13.00
C TYR A 106 15.99 -9.60 14.26
N GLY A 107 15.07 -9.40 15.21
CA GLY A 107 15.34 -8.67 16.45
C GLY A 107 15.36 -7.14 16.28
N PHE A 108 15.90 -6.46 17.29
CA PHE A 108 15.95 -5.00 17.35
C PHE A 108 16.81 -4.36 16.24
N ILE A 109 17.90 -5.03 15.84
CA ILE A 109 18.79 -4.56 14.78
C ILE A 109 18.05 -4.52 13.43
N GLY A 110 17.28 -5.58 13.11
CA GLY A 110 16.47 -5.62 11.89
C GLY A 110 15.41 -4.52 11.86
N TYR A 111 14.76 -4.25 13.00
CA TYR A 111 13.80 -3.16 13.14
C TYR A 111 14.43 -1.79 12.84
N LEU A 112 15.59 -1.51 13.44
CA LEU A 112 16.27 -0.22 13.27
C LEU A 112 16.68 0.00 11.81
N ILE A 113 17.31 -1.01 11.18
CA ILE A 113 17.71 -0.95 9.76
C ILE A 113 16.50 -0.71 8.86
N LEU A 114 15.42 -1.48 9.05
CA LEU A 114 14.21 -1.34 8.24
C LEU A 114 13.58 0.04 8.42
N SER A 115 13.46 0.52 9.65
CA SER A 115 12.88 1.82 9.95
C SER A 115 13.68 2.96 9.32
N THR A 116 15.01 2.90 9.39
CA THR A 116 15.88 3.89 8.76
C THR A 116 15.79 3.83 7.24
N LEU A 117 15.73 2.64 6.65
CA LEU A 117 15.61 2.47 5.19
C LEU A 117 14.27 2.99 4.66
N GLN A 118 13.16 2.67 5.33
CA GLN A 118 11.81 3.16 4.99
C GLN A 118 11.75 4.69 5.09
N PHE A 119 12.38 5.27 6.11
CA PHE A 119 12.48 6.72 6.27
C PHE A 119 13.29 7.35 5.13
N LEU A 120 14.39 6.71 4.69
CA LEU A 120 15.26 7.25 3.64
C LEU A 120 14.69 7.12 2.22
N TYR A 121 13.91 6.07 1.94
CA TYR A 121 13.31 5.78 0.63
C TYR A 121 12.66 7.00 -0.08
N PRO A 122 11.79 7.81 0.55
CA PRO A 122 11.19 8.98 -0.09
C PRO A 122 12.20 10.11 -0.41
N PHE A 123 13.33 10.19 0.29
CA PHE A 123 14.34 11.22 0.01
C PHE A 123 15.11 10.94 -1.28
N ILE A 124 15.38 9.66 -1.58
CA ILE A 124 16.06 9.25 -2.82
C ILE A 124 15.24 9.67 -4.04
N GLY A 125 13.92 9.43 -4.01
CA GLY A 125 13.00 9.82 -5.08
C GLY A 125 12.74 11.32 -5.18
N LYS A 126 13.05 12.11 -4.14
CA LYS A 126 12.94 13.58 -4.17
C LYS A 126 14.21 14.25 -4.74
N ILE A 127 15.35 13.56 -4.69
CA ILE A 127 16.66 14.07 -5.10
C ILE A 127 16.97 13.79 -6.58
N THR A 128 16.34 12.76 -7.16
CA THR A 128 16.45 12.38 -8.59
C THR A 128 15.30 12.97 -9.38
#